data_AF-I4BX05-F1
#
_entry.id   AF-I4BX05-F1
#
_cell.length_a   1.000
_cell.length_b   1.000
_cell.length_c   1.000
_cell.angle_alpha   90.00
_cell.angle_beta   90.00
_cell.angle_gamma   90.00
#
_symmetry.space_group_name_H-M   'P 1'
#
loop_
_entity.id
_entity.type
_entity.pdbx_description
1 polymer ?
#
loop_
_entity_poly.entity_id
_entity_poly.type
_entity_poly.pdbx_seq_one_letter_code
_entity_poly.pdbx_strand_id
1 'polypeptide(L)'
;MIFYGLKYNSRKYLYGSSFLYLVVVYILLLIGGRSTLVYTILFGIVLIHYGYRRIPSRFIILGLVAGIPLAQFYALARYFLPNGLWYAISQTWNIVVQNPSLLIPSSANEFVQPAASLLEMLRNGDIKFVFGRSYLSTIGAPIPFISRLFVQAGFDPSLWRLQTFHPEVLAVGGGLGYSPVSEGYINFGILGIVVHLFVFGYIPGVVYKRFLSKKNVGSLLFLAGILPLFMLDGMRIHSASFVYKWTRSYLMPWLVFVIIGAIYSVNREQISRVKKAEKNNE
;
A
#
# COMPACT_ATOMS: atom_id res chain seq x y z
N MET A 1 -15.79 14.01 3.92
CA MET A 1 -17.23 13.76 3.76
C MET A 1 -17.56 12.36 3.22
N ILE A 2 -16.81 11.83 2.25
CA ILE A 2 -17.00 10.46 1.70
C ILE A 2 -17.09 9.37 2.78
N PHE A 3 -16.24 9.42 3.82
CA PHE A 3 -16.23 8.39 4.87
C PHE A 3 -17.04 8.75 6.13
N TYR A 4 -17.70 9.92 6.12
CA TYR A 4 -18.61 10.36 7.19
C TYR A 4 -19.96 9.62 7.09
N GLY A 5 -20.35 9.21 5.88
CA GLY A 5 -21.58 8.45 5.60
C GLY A 5 -21.55 6.98 6.02
N LEU A 6 -20.37 6.40 6.25
CA LEU A 6 -20.25 5.01 6.71
C LEU A 6 -20.56 4.85 8.21
N LYS A 7 -20.50 5.93 9.00
CA LYS A 7 -20.83 5.91 10.43
C LYS A 7 -22.26 6.36 10.74
N TYR A 8 -22.85 7.20 9.89
CA TYR A 8 -24.23 7.67 10.06
C TYR A 8 -25.15 7.02 9.04
N ASN A 9 -26.23 6.40 9.51
CA ASN A 9 -27.28 5.70 8.76
C ASN A 9 -28.08 6.57 7.75
N SER A 10 -27.50 7.65 7.23
CA SER A 10 -28.13 8.54 6.26
C SER A 10 -27.81 8.08 4.84
N ARG A 11 -28.85 7.59 4.15
CA ARG A 11 -28.79 7.09 2.77
C ARG A 11 -28.08 8.05 1.81
N LYS A 12 -28.24 9.37 1.98
CA LYS A 12 -27.64 10.40 1.11
C LYS A 12 -26.11 10.37 1.13
N TYR A 13 -25.50 10.23 2.32
CA TYR A 13 -24.04 10.19 2.43
C TYR A 13 -23.46 8.85 1.98
N LEU A 14 -24.21 7.77 2.12
CA LEU A 14 -23.83 6.46 1.59
C LEU A 14 -23.79 6.49 0.06
N TYR A 15 -24.85 6.96 -0.61
CA TYR A 15 -24.86 7.07 -2.08
C TYR A 15 -23.78 8.02 -2.61
N GLY A 16 -23.59 9.19 -1.99
CA GLY A 16 -22.54 10.13 -2.38
C GLY A 16 -21.13 9.55 -2.21
N SER A 17 -20.91 8.79 -1.13
CA SER A 17 -19.63 8.13 -0.90
C SER A 17 -19.33 7.01 -1.89
N SER A 18 -20.34 6.18 -2.21
CA SER A 18 -20.23 5.11 -3.19
C SER A 18 -20.00 5.67 -4.59
N PHE A 19 -20.71 6.73 -4.98
CA PHE A 19 -20.51 7.39 -6.27
C PHE A 19 -19.07 7.92 -6.41
N LEU A 20 -18.57 8.63 -5.40
CA LEU A 20 -17.21 9.18 -5.45
C LEU A 20 -16.15 8.08 -5.45
N TYR A 21 -16.38 6.99 -4.69
CA TYR A 21 -15.53 5.81 -4.74
C TYR A 21 -15.50 5.17 -6.14
N LEU A 22 -16.65 5.04 -6.80
CA LEU A 22 -16.74 4.54 -8.18
C LEU A 22 -16.02 5.45 -9.18
N VAL A 23 -16.14 6.77 -9.02
CA VAL A 23 -15.39 7.74 -9.85
C VAL A 23 -13.88 7.58 -9.66
N VAL A 24 -13.41 7.39 -8.42
CA VAL A 24 -11.98 7.13 -8.16
C VAL A 24 -11.53 5.83 -8.80
N VAL A 25 -12.31 4.74 -8.67
CA VAL A 25 -12.00 3.46 -9.32
C VAL A 25 -11.93 3.63 -10.84
N TYR A 26 -12.87 4.38 -11.44
CA TYR A 26 -12.87 4.68 -12.87
C TYR A 26 -11.65 5.48 -13.32
N ILE A 27 -11.28 6.54 -12.58
CA ILE A 27 -10.06 7.31 -12.85
C ILE A 27 -8.82 6.42 -12.77
N LEU A 28 -8.73 5.55 -11.76
CA LEU A 28 -7.60 4.62 -11.62
C LEU A 28 -7.53 3.59 -12.76
N LEU A 29 -8.68 3.16 -13.29
CA LEU A 29 -8.74 2.34 -14.49
C LEU A 29 -8.19 3.08 -15.72
N LEU A 30 -8.58 4.34 -15.91
CA LEU A 30 -8.10 5.19 -17.02
C LEU A 30 -6.59 5.45 -16.95
N ILE A 31 -6.05 5.68 -15.74
CA ILE A 31 -4.61 5.89 -15.51
C ILE A 31 -3.81 4.59 -15.74
N GLY A 32 -4.46 3.43 -15.82
CA GLY A 32 -3.79 2.14 -15.94
C GLY A 32 -3.06 1.71 -14.65
N GLY A 33 -3.36 2.37 -13.53
CA GLY A 33 -2.82 2.07 -12.20
C GLY A 33 -3.48 0.82 -11.60
N ARG A 34 -3.11 -0.36 -12.09
CA ARG A 34 -3.76 -1.63 -11.75
C ARG A 34 -3.53 -2.04 -10.29
N SER A 35 -2.29 -1.88 -9.79
CA SER A 35 -1.97 -2.14 -8.38
C SER A 35 -2.73 -1.19 -7.45
N THR A 36 -2.80 0.10 -7.81
CA THR A 36 -3.55 1.11 -7.04
C THR A 36 -5.06 0.82 -6.96
N LEU A 37 -5.64 0.19 -7.98
CA LEU A 37 -7.04 -0.24 -7.96
C LEU A 37 -7.27 -1.37 -6.95
N VAL A 38 -6.41 -2.40 -6.92
CA VAL A 38 -6.51 -3.49 -5.94
C VAL A 38 -6.41 -2.93 -4.52
N TYR A 39 -5.49 -1.99 -4.29
CA TYR A 39 -5.34 -1.36 -2.98
C TYR A 39 -6.53 -0.49 -2.58
N THR A 40 -7.16 0.19 -3.53
CA THR A 40 -8.39 0.95 -3.29
C THR A 40 -9.53 0.02 -2.89
N ILE A 41 -9.66 -1.14 -3.56
CA ILE A 41 -10.62 -2.20 -3.20
C ILE A 41 -10.36 -2.71 -1.78
N LEU A 42 -9.12 -3.06 -1.44
CA LEU A 42 -8.77 -3.53 -0.10
C LEU A 42 -9.06 -2.46 0.96
N PHE A 43 -8.72 -1.21 0.68
CA PHE A 43 -9.05 -0.08 1.54
C PHE A 43 -10.57 0.00 1.81
N GLY A 44 -11.39 -0.08 0.75
CA GLY A 44 -12.85 -0.13 0.86
C GLY A 44 -13.37 -1.31 1.68
N ILE A 45 -12.81 -2.52 1.46
CA ILE A 45 -13.16 -3.72 2.22
C ILE A 45 -12.88 -3.53 3.71
N VAL A 46 -11.71 -2.98 4.07
CA VAL A 46 -11.35 -2.71 5.48
C VAL A 46 -12.34 -1.72 6.09
N LEU A 47 -12.70 -0.66 5.37
CA LEU A 47 -13.70 0.29 5.83
C LEU A 47 -15.07 -0.33 6.07
N ILE A 48 -15.54 -1.19 5.18
CA ILE A 48 -16.84 -1.88 5.33
C ILE A 48 -16.78 -2.85 6.52
N HIS A 49 -15.73 -3.68 6.56
CA HIS A 49 -15.57 -4.73 7.56
C HIS A 49 -15.52 -4.18 8.98
N TYR A 50 -14.76 -3.10 9.19
CA TYR A 50 -14.55 -2.51 10.52
C TYR A 50 -15.47 -1.33 10.83
N GLY A 51 -16.02 -0.65 9.82
CA GLY A 51 -16.83 0.55 9.98
C GLY A 51 -18.34 0.32 9.94
N TYR A 52 -18.81 -0.67 9.18
CA TYR A 52 -20.25 -0.91 8.98
C TYR A 52 -20.69 -2.31 9.43
N ARG A 53 -20.26 -3.36 8.72
CA ARG A 53 -20.65 -4.73 9.01
C ARG A 53 -19.47 -5.66 8.81
N ARG A 54 -19.17 -6.46 9.83
CA ARG A 54 -18.14 -7.51 9.74
C ARG A 54 -18.51 -8.50 8.65
N ILE A 55 -17.57 -8.71 7.73
CA ILE A 55 -17.67 -9.76 6.72
C ILE A 55 -17.38 -11.09 7.44
N PRO A 56 -18.26 -12.10 7.36
CA PRO A 56 -18.03 -13.37 8.02
C PRO A 56 -16.81 -14.07 7.39
N SER A 57 -16.03 -14.76 8.22
CA SER A 57 -14.76 -15.39 7.86
C SER A 57 -14.85 -16.30 6.64
N ARG A 58 -15.95 -17.04 6.48
CA ARG A 58 -16.18 -17.90 5.30
C ARG A 58 -16.06 -17.17 3.96
N PHE A 59 -16.56 -15.93 3.86
CA PHE A 59 -16.47 -15.16 2.61
C PHE A 59 -15.07 -14.57 2.41
N ILE A 60 -14.36 -14.26 3.49
CA ILE A 60 -12.96 -13.84 3.40
C ILE A 60 -12.10 -15.00 2.90
N ILE A 61 -12.30 -16.20 3.44
CA ILE A 61 -11.60 -17.42 3.02
C ILE A 61 -11.92 -17.73 1.56
N LEU A 62 -13.20 -17.75 1.17
CA LEU A 62 -13.60 -17.93 -0.23
C LEU A 62 -12.96 -16.90 -1.15
N GLY A 63 -12.97 -15.63 -0.75
CA GLY A 63 -12.34 -14.55 -1.51
C GLY A 63 -10.83 -14.71 -1.66
N LEU A 64 -10.12 -15.22 -0.65
CA LEU A 64 -8.69 -15.52 -0.74
C LEU A 64 -8.42 -16.74 -1.62
N VAL A 65 -9.15 -17.84 -1.40
CA VAL A 65 -8.98 -19.10 -2.13
C VAL A 65 -9.30 -18.94 -3.63
N ALA A 66 -10.31 -18.14 -3.98
CA ALA A 66 -10.63 -17.84 -5.37
C ALA A 66 -9.80 -16.69 -5.94
N GLY A 67 -9.61 -15.63 -5.15
CA GLY A 67 -8.97 -14.39 -5.59
C GLY A 67 -7.48 -14.54 -5.88
N ILE A 68 -6.76 -15.37 -5.11
CA ILE A 68 -5.33 -15.61 -5.32
C ILE A 68 -5.08 -16.29 -6.68
N PRO A 69 -5.68 -17.45 -7.01
CA PRO A 69 -5.52 -18.08 -8.32
C PRO A 69 -5.99 -17.18 -9.46
N LEU A 70 -7.10 -16.45 -9.30
CA LEU A 70 -7.59 -15.52 -10.32
C LEU A 70 -6.60 -14.38 -10.59
N ALA A 71 -5.99 -13.83 -9.54
CA ALA A 71 -4.97 -12.79 -9.68
C ALA A 71 -3.71 -13.33 -10.38
N GLN A 72 -3.29 -14.56 -10.09
CA GLN A 72 -2.16 -15.19 -10.76
C GLN A 72 -2.47 -15.53 -12.22
N PHE A 73 -3.67 -16.06 -12.48
CA PHE A 73 -4.15 -16.31 -13.84
C PHE A 73 -4.15 -15.02 -14.66
N TYR A 74 -4.67 -13.91 -14.10
CA TYR A 74 -4.62 -12.60 -14.74
C TYR A 74 -3.18 -12.13 -14.98
N ALA A 75 -2.27 -12.32 -14.02
CA ALA A 75 -0.86 -11.92 -14.15
C ALA A 75 -0.18 -12.63 -15.34
N LEU A 76 -0.47 -13.92 -15.55
CA LEU A 76 0.01 -14.68 -16.70
C LEU A 76 -0.68 -14.26 -18.01
N ALA A 77 -2.01 -14.14 -17.99
CA ALA A 77 -2.80 -13.73 -19.16
C ALA A 77 -2.42 -12.35 -19.68
N ARG A 78 -1.95 -11.47 -18.80
CA ARG A 78 -1.49 -10.13 -19.17
C ARG A 78 -0.46 -10.14 -20.30
N TYR A 79 0.46 -11.10 -20.31
CA TYR A 79 1.51 -11.17 -21.33
C TYR A 79 0.92 -11.34 -22.74
N PHE A 80 -0.19 -12.05 -22.84
CA PHE A 80 -0.86 -12.39 -24.10
C PHE A 80 -2.02 -11.45 -24.46
N LEU A 81 -2.45 -10.56 -23.54
CA LEU A 81 -3.55 -9.60 -23.77
C LEU A 81 -3.41 -8.75 -25.04
N PRO A 82 -2.21 -8.33 -25.49
CA PRO A 82 -2.07 -7.58 -26.75
C PRO A 82 -2.60 -8.33 -27.97
N ASN A 83 -2.65 -9.66 -27.93
CA ASN A 83 -3.12 -10.51 -29.03
C ASN A 83 -4.63 -10.82 -28.94
N GLY A 84 -5.34 -10.20 -28.00
CA GLY A 84 -6.78 -10.38 -27.78
C GLY A 84 -7.11 -11.22 -26.55
N LEU A 85 -8.30 -10.97 -25.98
CA LEU A 85 -8.75 -11.56 -24.72
C LEU A 85 -8.87 -13.08 -24.80
N TRP A 86 -9.49 -13.61 -25.86
CA TRP A 86 -9.67 -15.06 -26.03
C TRP A 86 -8.34 -15.80 -26.24
N TYR A 87 -7.44 -15.19 -27.00
CA TYR A 87 -6.07 -15.67 -27.16
C TYR A 87 -5.36 -15.71 -25.80
N ALA A 88 -5.45 -14.64 -25.02
CA ALA A 88 -4.82 -14.57 -23.71
C ALA A 88 -5.33 -15.64 -22.74
N ILE A 89 -6.66 -15.86 -22.69
CA ILE A 89 -7.26 -16.89 -21.86
C ILE A 89 -6.81 -18.29 -22.31
N SER A 90 -6.89 -18.59 -23.61
CA SER A 90 -6.53 -19.92 -24.13
C SER A 90 -5.06 -20.26 -23.90
N GLN A 91 -4.13 -19.34 -24.18
CA GLN A 91 -2.71 -19.56 -23.93
C GLN A 91 -2.40 -19.73 -22.45
N THR A 92 -2.99 -18.88 -21.60
CA THR A 92 -2.79 -18.97 -20.15
C THR A 92 -3.34 -20.26 -19.59
N TRP A 93 -4.52 -20.67 -20.04
CA TRP A 93 -5.13 -21.93 -19.64
C TRP A 93 -4.22 -23.12 -19.98
N ASN A 94 -3.67 -23.16 -21.20
CA ASN A 94 -2.73 -24.21 -21.60
C ASN A 94 -1.49 -24.27 -20.69
N ILE A 95 -0.90 -23.10 -20.36
CA ILE A 95 0.25 -23.00 -19.46
C ILE A 95 -0.11 -23.49 -18.05
N VAL A 96 -1.26 -23.06 -17.53
CA VAL A 96 -1.73 -23.41 -16.18
C VAL A 96 -2.09 -24.89 -16.07
N VAL A 97 -2.67 -25.50 -17.09
CA VAL A 97 -2.96 -26.95 -17.09
C VAL A 97 -1.66 -27.76 -17.08
N GLN A 98 -0.64 -27.31 -17.81
CA GLN A 98 0.68 -27.96 -17.82
C GLN A 98 1.44 -27.76 -16.51
N ASN A 99 1.27 -26.61 -15.85
CA ASN A 99 1.90 -26.33 -14.57
C ASN A 99 0.95 -25.59 -13.60
N PRO A 100 0.08 -26.34 -12.89
CA PRO A 100 -0.89 -25.74 -11.97
C PRO A 100 -0.26 -24.99 -10.81
N SER A 101 1.00 -25.30 -10.47
CA SER A 101 1.70 -24.62 -9.38
C SER A 101 1.83 -23.12 -9.63
N LEU A 102 1.79 -22.67 -10.89
CA LEU A 102 1.84 -21.26 -11.28
C LEU A 102 0.70 -20.41 -10.71
N LEU A 103 -0.41 -21.04 -10.30
CA LEU A 103 -1.52 -20.34 -9.63
C LEU A 103 -1.27 -20.09 -8.13
N ILE A 104 -0.20 -20.64 -7.57
CA ILE A 104 0.17 -20.48 -6.16
C ILE A 104 1.09 -19.25 -6.04
N PRO A 105 0.92 -18.38 -5.03
CA PRO A 105 1.76 -17.19 -4.87
C PRO A 105 3.26 -17.45 -4.81
N SER A 106 3.66 -18.63 -4.33
CA SER A 106 5.06 -19.01 -4.14
C SER A 106 5.83 -19.23 -5.44
N SER A 107 5.15 -19.47 -6.56
CA SER A 107 5.77 -19.64 -7.88
C SER A 107 5.77 -18.35 -8.71
N ALA A 108 5.09 -17.31 -8.24
CA ALA A 108 4.91 -16.07 -8.99
C ALA A 108 5.96 -15.01 -8.64
N ASN A 109 6.46 -14.33 -9.67
CA ASN A 109 7.51 -13.30 -9.56
C ASN A 109 7.26 -12.24 -8.48
N GLU A 110 6.00 -11.90 -8.22
CA GLU A 110 5.59 -10.86 -7.27
C GLU A 110 5.98 -11.12 -5.79
N PHE A 111 6.17 -12.39 -5.41
CA PHE A 111 6.67 -12.77 -4.07
C PHE A 111 8.05 -13.42 -4.12
N VAL A 112 8.36 -14.10 -5.24
CA VAL A 112 9.67 -14.71 -5.47
C VAL A 112 10.76 -13.64 -5.50
N GLN A 113 10.55 -12.52 -6.20
CA GLN A 113 11.60 -11.51 -6.36
C GLN A 113 11.97 -10.78 -5.06
N PRO A 114 11.03 -10.34 -4.21
CA PRO A 114 11.36 -9.86 -2.88
C PRO A 114 12.07 -10.92 -2.03
N ALA A 115 11.63 -12.19 -2.06
CA ALA A 115 12.26 -13.27 -1.30
C ALA A 115 13.70 -13.56 -1.79
N ALA A 116 13.92 -13.53 -3.11
CA ALA A 116 15.21 -13.75 -3.75
C ALA A 116 16.23 -12.65 -3.39
N SER A 117 15.79 -11.41 -3.14
CA SER A 117 16.70 -10.29 -2.89
C SER A 117 17.70 -10.54 -1.75
N LEU A 118 17.28 -11.14 -0.63
CA LEU A 118 18.19 -11.47 0.47
C LEU A 118 19.12 -12.63 0.08
N LEU A 119 18.57 -13.65 -0.60
CA LEU A 119 19.33 -14.82 -1.01
C LEU A 119 20.45 -14.47 -2.00
N GLU A 120 20.17 -13.58 -2.96
CA GLU A 120 21.15 -13.06 -3.92
C GLU A 120 22.28 -12.34 -3.21
N MET A 121 21.97 -11.49 -2.22
CA MET A 121 22.98 -10.83 -1.41
C MET A 121 23.85 -11.84 -0.66
N LEU A 122 23.24 -12.82 0.00
CA LEU A 122 23.96 -13.83 0.79
C LEU A 122 24.84 -14.74 -0.07
N ARG A 123 24.42 -15.08 -1.29
CA ARG A 123 25.15 -16.00 -2.17
C ARG A 123 26.20 -15.31 -3.03
N ASN A 124 25.87 -14.12 -3.54
CA ASN A 124 26.62 -13.49 -4.62
C ASN A 124 27.17 -12.11 -4.24
N GLY A 125 26.84 -11.59 -3.05
CA GLY A 125 27.25 -10.26 -2.62
C GLY A 125 28.55 -10.24 -1.83
N ASP A 126 29.48 -9.37 -2.22
CA ASP A 126 30.51 -8.84 -1.31
C ASP A 126 29.89 -7.69 -0.49
N ILE A 127 29.17 -8.06 0.57
CA ILE A 127 28.27 -7.13 1.26
C ILE A 127 29.07 -6.15 2.11
N LYS A 128 29.26 -4.95 1.57
CA LYS A 128 29.65 -3.77 2.35
C LYS A 128 28.41 -3.16 2.98
N PHE A 129 28.32 -3.21 4.31
CA PHE A 129 27.21 -2.62 5.03
C PHE A 129 27.10 -1.13 4.74
N VAL A 130 25.87 -0.66 4.50
CA VAL A 130 25.59 0.75 4.17
C VAL A 130 25.13 1.56 5.37
N PHE A 131 25.08 0.96 6.57
CA PHE A 131 24.94 1.61 7.88
C PHE A 131 23.88 2.74 7.96
N GLY A 132 22.71 2.51 7.38
CA GLY A 132 21.57 3.43 7.45
C GLY A 132 21.42 4.38 6.26
N ARG A 133 22.34 4.36 5.28
CA ARG A 133 22.24 5.25 4.10
C ARG A 133 20.97 5.04 3.28
N SER A 134 20.40 3.83 3.27
CA SER A 134 19.11 3.61 2.61
C SER A 134 17.92 4.22 3.37
N TYR A 135 18.05 4.45 4.67
CA TYR A 135 17.03 5.15 5.45
C TYR A 135 17.16 6.67 5.30
N LEU A 136 18.35 7.20 5.00
CA LEU A 136 18.50 8.62 4.69
C LEU A 136 17.70 9.04 3.46
N SER A 137 17.65 8.20 2.42
CA SER A 137 16.81 8.45 1.23
C SER A 137 15.30 8.40 1.56
N THR A 138 14.93 7.81 2.70
CA THR A 138 13.54 7.75 3.18
C THR A 138 13.05 9.10 3.73
N ILE A 139 13.93 9.92 4.31
CA ILE A 139 13.55 11.22 4.93
C ILE A 139 12.90 12.16 3.90
N GLY A 140 13.48 12.21 2.70
CA GLY A 140 12.98 13.05 1.61
C GLY A 140 11.89 12.39 0.76
N ALA A 141 11.62 11.10 0.93
CA ALA A 141 10.68 10.36 0.09
C ALA A 141 9.26 10.97 0.00
N PRO A 142 8.66 11.54 1.06
CA PRO A 142 7.34 12.18 0.97
C PRO A 142 7.29 13.38 0.01
N ILE A 143 8.38 14.15 -0.06
CA ILE A 143 8.45 15.45 -0.75
C ILE A 143 9.61 15.42 -1.75
N PRO A 144 9.36 15.29 -3.07
CA PRO A 144 10.40 15.14 -4.07
C PRO A 144 11.49 16.21 -4.04
N PHE A 145 11.12 17.44 -3.66
CA PHE A 145 12.10 18.53 -3.51
C PHE A 145 13.09 18.25 -2.38
N ILE A 146 12.62 17.79 -1.22
CA ILE A 146 13.48 17.42 -0.09
C ILE A 146 14.32 16.19 -0.44
N SER A 147 13.74 15.22 -1.17
CA SER A 147 14.48 14.03 -1.65
C SER A 147 15.78 14.40 -2.36
N ARG A 148 15.78 15.47 -3.17
CA ARG A 148 16.98 15.95 -3.89
C ARG A 148 18.15 16.28 -2.98
N LEU A 149 17.90 16.75 -1.76
CA LEU A 149 18.94 17.09 -0.77
C LEU A 149 19.66 15.84 -0.25
N PHE A 150 19.00 14.68 -0.32
CA PHE A 150 19.51 13.40 0.20
C PHE A 150 19.96 12.46 -0.92
N VAL A 151 19.92 12.86 -2.20
CA VAL A 151 20.31 11.99 -3.33
C VAL A 151 21.77 11.54 -3.22
N GLN A 152 22.66 12.44 -2.82
CA GLN A 152 24.10 12.14 -2.73
C GLN A 152 24.47 11.34 -1.47
N ALA A 153 23.78 11.59 -0.35
CA ALA A 153 24.02 10.90 0.91
C ALA A 153 23.30 9.53 0.99
N GLY A 154 22.18 9.41 0.28
CA GLY A 154 21.33 8.25 0.25
C GLY A 154 21.92 7.06 -0.49
N PHE A 155 21.24 5.93 -0.35
CA PHE A 155 21.51 4.70 -1.07
C PHE A 155 20.16 4.11 -1.52
N ASP A 156 20.03 3.75 -2.80
CA ASP A 156 18.86 3.04 -3.31
C ASP A 156 19.19 1.55 -3.41
N PRO A 157 18.70 0.72 -2.47
CA PRO A 157 19.03 -0.70 -2.45
C PRO A 157 18.39 -1.47 -3.60
N SER A 158 17.24 -1.00 -4.12
CA SER A 158 16.58 -1.64 -5.26
C SER A 158 17.35 -1.38 -6.56
N LEU A 159 17.81 -0.14 -6.76
CA LEU A 159 18.67 0.20 -7.90
C LEU A 159 20.01 -0.54 -7.82
N TRP A 160 20.65 -0.56 -6.65
CA TRP A 160 21.89 -1.29 -6.44
C TRP A 160 21.75 -2.79 -6.75
N ARG A 161 20.66 -3.43 -6.31
CA ARG A 161 20.38 -4.84 -6.61
C ARG A 161 20.31 -5.08 -8.12
N LEU A 162 19.59 -4.23 -8.85
CA LEU A 162 19.47 -4.33 -10.30
C LEU A 162 20.82 -4.15 -11.00
N GLN A 163 21.60 -3.14 -10.60
CA GLN A 163 22.93 -2.90 -11.16
C GLN A 163 23.92 -4.04 -10.90
N THR A 164 23.82 -4.66 -9.73
CA THR A 164 24.79 -5.68 -9.28
C THR A 164 24.45 -7.07 -9.81
N PHE A 165 23.16 -7.45 -9.82
CA PHE A 165 22.76 -8.83 -10.08
C PHE A 165 21.92 -9.04 -11.34
N HIS A 166 21.25 -7.99 -11.84
CA HIS A 166 20.32 -8.09 -12.99
C HIS A 166 20.45 -6.87 -13.94
N PRO A 167 21.66 -6.56 -14.45
CA PRO A 167 21.88 -5.38 -15.30
C PRO A 167 21.05 -5.40 -16.59
N GLU A 168 20.74 -6.59 -17.10
CA GLU A 168 19.88 -6.80 -18.26
C GLU A 168 18.43 -6.35 -18.00
N VAL A 169 17.90 -6.59 -16.79
CA VAL A 169 16.56 -6.11 -16.40
C VAL A 169 16.56 -4.59 -16.29
N LEU A 170 17.63 -4.00 -15.74
CA LEU A 170 17.76 -2.54 -15.65
C LEU A 170 17.83 -1.88 -17.02
N ALA A 171 18.56 -2.48 -17.97
CA ALA A 171 18.76 -1.94 -19.32
C ALA A 171 17.44 -1.80 -20.10
N VAL A 172 16.48 -2.69 -19.87
CA VAL A 172 15.14 -2.63 -20.48
C VAL A 172 14.14 -1.79 -19.67
N GLY A 173 14.59 -1.09 -18.62
CA GLY A 173 13.74 -0.30 -17.73
C GLY A 173 12.85 -1.14 -16.81
N GLY A 174 13.21 -2.39 -16.58
CA GLY A 174 12.51 -3.30 -15.68
C GLY A 174 12.80 -3.01 -14.20
N GLY A 175 12.02 -3.64 -13.33
CA GLY A 175 12.20 -3.55 -11.88
C GLY A 175 11.88 -4.86 -11.19
N LEU A 176 12.65 -5.20 -10.16
CA LEU A 176 12.44 -6.38 -9.32
C LEU A 176 12.01 -5.94 -7.92
N GLY A 177 11.01 -6.61 -7.36
CA GLY A 177 10.55 -6.33 -6.00
C GLY A 177 11.69 -6.53 -4.99
N TYR A 178 11.81 -5.65 -4.00
CA TYR A 178 12.91 -5.66 -3.05
C TYR A 178 12.37 -5.79 -1.63
N SER A 179 12.82 -6.79 -0.87
CA SER A 179 12.28 -7.02 0.46
C SER A 179 12.83 -6.01 1.48
N PRO A 180 11.99 -5.44 2.37
CA PRO A 180 12.46 -4.67 3.52
C PRO A 180 13.42 -5.44 4.42
N VAL A 181 13.29 -6.77 4.46
CA VAL A 181 14.20 -7.63 5.23
C VAL A 181 15.61 -7.55 4.66
N SER A 182 15.74 -7.55 3.33
CA SER A 182 17.01 -7.36 2.63
C SER A 182 17.59 -5.96 2.87
N GLU A 183 16.73 -4.95 3.01
CA GLU A 183 17.17 -3.61 3.42
C GLU A 183 17.69 -3.60 4.86
N GLY A 184 16.99 -4.24 5.80
CA GLY A 184 17.49 -4.42 7.16
C GLY A 184 18.87 -5.09 7.18
N TYR A 185 19.03 -6.14 6.38
CA TYR A 185 20.27 -6.90 6.30
C TYR A 185 21.45 -6.09 5.74
N ILE A 186 21.28 -5.34 4.64
CA ILE A 186 22.39 -4.55 4.09
C ILE A 186 22.81 -3.37 4.96
N ASN A 187 21.93 -2.88 5.83
CA ASN A 187 22.27 -1.81 6.75
C ASN A 187 22.97 -2.34 8.00
N PHE A 188 22.41 -3.36 8.65
CA PHE A 188 22.81 -3.79 10.00
C PHE A 188 22.85 -5.31 10.19
N GLY A 189 22.94 -6.09 9.11
CA GLY A 189 22.93 -7.55 9.15
C GLY A 189 21.66 -8.13 9.78
N ILE A 190 21.82 -9.22 10.52
CA ILE A 190 20.70 -9.93 11.18
C ILE A 190 19.94 -9.00 12.14
N LEU A 191 20.63 -8.08 12.83
CA LEU A 191 19.98 -7.13 13.73
C LEU A 191 18.98 -6.24 12.96
N GLY A 192 19.35 -5.79 11.76
CA GLY A 192 18.47 -5.00 10.92
C GLY A 192 17.21 -5.75 10.50
N ILE A 193 17.30 -7.07 10.26
CA ILE A 193 16.15 -7.93 9.99
C ILE A 193 15.20 -7.95 11.18
N VAL A 194 15.72 -8.21 12.38
CA VAL A 194 14.92 -8.27 13.62
C VAL A 194 14.19 -6.95 13.84
N VAL A 195 14.88 -5.82 13.67
CA VAL A 195 14.29 -4.48 13.79
C VAL A 195 13.19 -4.28 12.75
N HIS A 196 13.39 -4.66 11.48
CA HIS A 196 12.38 -4.51 10.43
C HIS A 196 11.12 -5.32 10.74
N LEU A 197 11.27 -6.60 11.09
CA LEU A 197 10.13 -7.46 11.42
C LEU A 197 9.39 -6.95 12.67
N PHE A 198 10.12 -6.47 13.68
CA PHE A 198 9.53 -5.84 14.84
C PHE A 198 8.69 -4.62 14.44
N VAL A 199 9.23 -3.72 13.63
CA VAL A 199 8.51 -2.52 13.14
C VAL A 199 7.25 -2.91 12.35
N PHE A 200 7.37 -3.90 11.47
CA PHE A 200 6.25 -4.39 10.64
C PHE A 200 5.13 -5.05 11.45
N GLY A 201 5.42 -5.64 12.62
CA GLY A 201 4.40 -6.14 13.54
C GLY A 201 3.87 -5.07 14.50
N TYR A 202 4.78 -4.27 15.07
CA TYR A 202 4.49 -3.30 16.11
C TYR A 202 3.60 -2.17 15.61
N ILE A 203 3.91 -1.55 14.46
CA ILE A 203 3.15 -0.39 13.96
C ILE A 203 1.68 -0.76 13.68
N PRO A 204 1.36 -1.79 12.86
CA PRO A 204 -0.03 -2.20 12.66
C PRO A 204 -0.73 -2.59 13.98
N GLY A 205 0.00 -3.23 14.92
CA GLY A 205 -0.53 -3.57 16.23
C GLY A 205 -0.94 -2.35 17.06
N VAL A 206 -0.09 -1.31 17.11
CA VAL A 206 -0.41 -0.04 17.80
C VAL A 206 -1.60 0.66 17.14
N VAL A 207 -1.62 0.71 15.80
CA VAL A 207 -2.70 1.32 15.02
C VAL A 207 -4.03 0.62 15.28
N TYR A 208 -4.02 -0.72 15.30
CA TYR A 208 -5.18 -1.53 15.59
C TYR A 208 -5.68 -1.34 17.03
N LYS A 209 -4.79 -1.37 18.03
CA LYS A 209 -5.14 -1.09 19.43
C LYS A 209 -5.76 0.32 19.58
N ARG A 210 -5.18 1.32 18.92
CA ARG A 210 -5.71 2.68 18.90
C ARG A 210 -7.11 2.74 18.30
N PHE A 211 -7.34 2.08 17.16
CA PHE A 211 -8.67 1.97 16.56
C PHE A 211 -9.69 1.34 17.52
N LEU A 212 -9.32 0.25 18.20
CA LEU A 212 -10.19 -0.40 19.19
C LEU A 212 -10.54 0.54 20.36
N SER A 213 -9.57 1.32 20.85
CA SER A 213 -9.78 2.28 21.95
C SER A 213 -10.62 3.51 21.54
N LYS A 214 -10.50 3.97 20.28
CA LYS A 214 -11.10 5.22 19.80
C LYS A 214 -11.76 5.00 18.44
N LYS A 215 -12.93 4.35 18.42
CA LYS A 215 -13.69 4.00 17.21
C LYS A 215 -14.32 5.22 16.50
N ASN A 216 -13.48 6.08 15.94
CA ASN A 216 -13.87 7.23 15.14
C ASN A 216 -13.43 7.07 13.67
N VAL A 217 -14.01 7.88 12.79
CA VAL A 217 -13.77 7.80 11.34
C VAL A 217 -12.29 8.02 11.02
N GLY A 218 -11.60 8.93 11.71
CA GLY A 218 -10.17 9.15 11.51
C GLY A 218 -9.32 7.92 11.84
N SER A 219 -9.58 7.24 12.96
CA SER A 219 -8.87 6.02 13.35
C SER A 219 -9.12 4.86 12.38
N LEU A 220 -10.34 4.76 11.85
CA LEU A 220 -10.73 3.76 10.86
C LEU A 220 -10.02 4.01 9.52
N LEU A 221 -9.98 5.26 9.06
CA LEU A 221 -9.26 5.64 7.84
C LEU A 221 -7.75 5.37 7.97
N PHE A 222 -7.18 5.67 9.14
CA PHE A 222 -5.78 5.40 9.40
C PHE A 222 -5.47 3.89 9.38
N LEU A 223 -6.32 3.07 10.01
CA LEU A 223 -6.21 1.62 9.95
C LEU A 223 -6.33 1.10 8.51
N ALA A 224 -7.32 1.59 7.75
CA ALA A 224 -7.55 1.20 6.36
C ALA A 224 -6.40 1.60 5.43
N GLY A 225 -5.72 2.72 5.69
CA GLY A 225 -4.54 3.13 4.94
C GLY A 225 -3.29 2.30 5.28
N ILE A 226 -3.13 1.90 6.55
CA ILE A 226 -1.92 1.20 7.01
C ILE A 226 -1.92 -0.29 6.64
N LEU A 227 -3.06 -0.98 6.75
CA LEU A 227 -3.08 -2.44 6.60
C LEU A 227 -2.62 -2.92 5.20
N PRO A 228 -3.16 -2.42 4.07
CA PRO A 228 -2.72 -2.87 2.75
C PRO A 228 -1.26 -2.52 2.47
N LEU A 229 -0.79 -1.37 2.98
CA LEU A 229 0.59 -0.97 2.86
C LEU A 229 1.51 -1.94 3.60
N PHE A 230 1.29 -2.22 4.89
CA PHE A 230 2.20 -3.10 5.65
C PHE A 230 2.09 -4.58 5.24
N MET A 231 0.90 -5.05 4.87
CA MET A 231 0.66 -6.48 4.61
C MET A 231 0.91 -6.90 3.15
N LEU A 232 0.99 -5.96 2.19
CA LEU A 232 1.20 -6.28 0.78
C LEU A 232 2.32 -5.45 0.17
N ASP A 233 2.10 -4.15 0.01
CA ASP A 233 2.98 -3.26 -0.76
C ASP A 233 4.35 -3.11 -0.10
N GLY A 234 4.35 -3.03 1.22
CA GLY A 234 5.53 -2.83 2.03
C GLY A 234 6.43 -4.04 2.07
N MET A 235 5.91 -5.26 1.89
CA MET A 235 6.72 -6.47 1.89
C MET A 235 7.57 -6.64 0.61
N ARG A 236 7.38 -5.78 -0.39
CA ARG A 236 7.95 -5.89 -1.74
C ARG A 236 8.70 -4.65 -2.20
N ILE A 237 8.88 -3.66 -1.33
CA ILE A 237 9.60 -2.42 -1.62
C ILE A 237 10.53 -2.04 -0.46
N HIS A 238 11.55 -1.23 -0.76
CA HIS A 238 12.42 -0.63 0.25
C HIS A 238 11.74 0.59 0.94
N SER A 239 12.37 1.09 2.00
CA SER A 239 11.82 2.07 2.95
C SER A 239 11.46 3.42 2.32
N ALA A 240 12.29 3.94 1.40
CA ALA A 240 11.97 5.18 0.71
C ALA A 240 10.72 5.04 -0.16
N SER A 241 10.62 3.98 -0.98
CA SER A 241 9.42 3.65 -1.74
C SER A 241 8.20 3.40 -0.84
N PHE A 242 8.40 2.75 0.31
CA PHE A 242 7.37 2.54 1.32
C PHE A 242 6.79 3.85 1.81
N VAL A 243 7.63 4.77 2.27
CA VAL A 243 7.20 6.06 2.82
C VAL A 243 6.58 6.95 1.73
N TYR A 244 7.12 6.93 0.52
CA TYR A 244 6.53 7.61 -0.64
C TYR A 244 5.09 7.14 -0.88
N LYS A 245 4.87 5.82 -1.01
CA LYS A 245 3.53 5.25 -1.20
C LYS A 245 2.63 5.52 -0.01
N TRP A 246 3.14 5.35 1.21
CA TRP A 246 2.39 5.61 2.43
C TRP A 246 1.83 7.02 2.44
N THR A 247 2.68 8.02 2.25
CA THR A 247 2.29 9.42 2.34
C THR A 247 1.35 9.83 1.21
N ARG A 248 1.64 9.45 -0.03
CA ARG A 248 0.88 9.90 -1.20
C ARG A 248 -0.39 9.11 -1.49
N SER A 249 -0.36 7.79 -1.29
CA SER A 249 -1.47 6.92 -1.69
C SER A 249 -2.37 6.54 -0.52
N TYR A 250 -1.79 6.23 0.64
CA TYR A 250 -2.53 5.61 1.74
C TYR A 250 -2.90 6.58 2.87
N LEU A 251 -2.03 7.55 3.16
CA LEU A 251 -2.22 8.52 4.25
C LEU A 251 -3.00 9.76 3.77
N MET A 252 -2.98 10.06 2.48
CA MET A 252 -3.63 11.24 1.90
C MET A 252 -5.13 11.34 2.25
N PRO A 253 -5.95 10.27 2.16
CA PRO A 253 -7.37 10.35 2.57
C PRO A 253 -7.54 10.73 4.04
N TRP A 254 -6.64 10.27 4.91
CA TRP A 254 -6.64 10.60 6.34
C TRP A 254 -6.19 12.04 6.59
N LEU A 255 -5.13 12.51 5.92
CA LEU A 255 -4.66 13.90 6.04
C LEU A 255 -5.74 14.90 5.60
N VAL A 256 -6.36 14.65 4.43
CA VAL A 256 -7.48 15.47 3.94
C VAL A 256 -8.62 15.47 4.95
N PHE A 257 -8.95 14.32 5.54
CA PHE A 257 -9.98 14.24 6.58
C PHE A 257 -9.64 15.07 7.82
N VAL A 258 -8.40 15.02 8.30
CA VAL A 258 -7.94 15.79 9.46
C VAL A 258 -7.95 17.29 9.18
N ILE A 259 -7.43 17.72 8.02
CA ILE A 259 -7.39 19.13 7.61
C ILE A 259 -8.81 19.71 7.52
N ILE A 260 -9.72 19.01 6.82
CA ILE A 260 -11.12 19.43 6.72
C ILE A 260 -11.76 19.50 8.11
N GLY A 261 -11.53 18.48 8.95
CA GLY A 261 -12.03 18.46 10.32
C GLY A 261 -11.57 19.66 11.14
N ALA A 262 -10.29 20.03 11.02
CA ALA A 262 -9.72 21.19 11.70
C ALA A 262 -10.34 22.52 11.21
N ILE A 263 -10.50 22.69 9.90
CA ILE A 263 -11.15 23.89 9.32
C ILE A 263 -12.59 24.02 9.83
N TYR A 264 -13.36 22.93 9.85
CA TYR A 264 -14.73 22.94 10.36
C TYR A 264 -14.82 23.24 11.86
N SER A 265 -13.89 22.74 12.68
CA SER A 265 -13.89 23.06 14.11
C SER A 265 -13.62 24.54 14.37
N VAL A 266 -12.67 25.14 13.63
CA VAL A 266 -12.34 26.57 13.74
C VAL A 266 -13.55 27.43 13.34
N ASN A 267 -14.20 27.12 12.22
CA ASN A 267 -15.39 27.85 11.77
C ASN A 267 -16.54 27.75 12.79
N ARG A 268 -16.74 26.58 13.42
CA ARG A 268 -17.79 26.38 14.42
C ARG A 268 -17.52 27.19 15.69
N GLU A 269 -16.27 27.25 16.14
CA GLU A 269 -15.88 28.08 17.28
C GLU A 269 -16.10 29.57 16.98
N GLN A 270 -15.73 30.05 15.79
CA GLN A 270 -15.99 31.43 15.39
C GLN A 270 -17.49 31.76 15.38
N ILE A 271 -18.32 30.92 14.76
CA ILE A 271 -19.78 31.11 14.74
C ILE A 271 -20.36 31.12 16.16
N SER A 272 -19.87 30.25 17.05
CA SER A 272 -20.32 30.21 18.44
C SER A 272 -19.93 31.45 19.25
N ARG A 273 -18.77 32.05 18.95
CA ARG A 273 -18.30 33.30 19.59
C ARG A 273 -19.12 34.50 19.12
N VAL A 274 -19.42 34.60 17.82
CA VAL A 274 -20.27 35.66 17.26
C VAL A 274 -21.67 35.62 17.89
N LYS A 275 -22.29 34.44 17.95
CA LYS A 275 -23.61 34.29 18.60
C LYS A 275 -23.62 34.62 20.10
N LYS A 276 -22.51 34.37 20.81
CA LYS A 276 -22.37 34.77 22.23
C LYS A 276 -22.20 36.28 22.38
N ALA A 277 -21.51 36.94 21.45
CA ALA A 277 -21.35 38.39 21.45
C ALA A 277 -22.65 39.12 21.14
N GLU A 278 -23.45 38.63 20.18
CA GLU A 278 -24.78 39.16 19.87
C GLU A 278 -25.72 39.06 21.07
N LYS A 279 -25.71 37.91 21.78
CA LYS A 279 -26.58 37.67 22.94
C LYS A 279 -26.20 38.45 24.21
N ASN A 280 -24.99 39.03 24.27
CA ASN A 280 -24.56 39.88 25.38
C ASN A 280 -24.81 41.37 25.11
N ASN A 281 -25.21 41.74 23.88
CA ASN A 281 -25.53 43.10 23.47
C ASN A 281 -27.05 43.37 23.39
N GLU A 282 -27.87 42.38 23.73
CA GLU A 282 -29.32 42.47 23.97
C GLU A 282 -29.60 42.53 25.48
#